data_AF-A0A7S1VKU2-F1
#
_entry.id   AF-A0A7S1VKU2-F1
#
_cell.length_a   1.000
_cell.length_b   1.000
_cell.length_c   1.000
_cell.angle_alpha   90.00
_cell.angle_beta   90.00
_cell.angle_gamma   90.00
#
_symmetry.space_group_name_H-M   'P 1'
#
loop_
_entity.id
_entity.type
_entity.pdbx_description
1 polymer ?
#
loop_
_entity_poly.entity_id
_entity_poly.type
_entity_poly.pdbx_seq_one_letter_code
_entity_poly.pdbx_strand_id
1 'polypeptide(L)'
;MGMIAVSVAFLSVALAHAHTPWVVPRGGSTEYSAKLEQVKATVLEKAASSIDGLKRAILDESSVVDDFGSKADSICIQALEDFATSAPQDDGSSSQEVYDKKLEELEASLDAPLQVLYLRQLTLLRQEALERYRSASKTSEMSEHAAIMTAERQFAQQAEASTREGSTWDFSAERSYLVSVMNNIAESSKASQSNQLEWSQKHQTAMQVLQQQQQMIQQLQMQLYGQTSPWNVGLAYRIPDTNFNLQGSYQQGRANVQLSCVPDDYAPMLGPNGFTQGVGPGNLGLSLNLSI
;
A
#
# COMPACT_ATOMS: atom_id res chain seq x y z
N MET A 1 -19.84 14.15 -2.69
CA MET A 1 -20.31 12.85 -3.21
C MET A 1 -20.24 12.90 -4.72
N GLY A 2 -19.19 12.34 -5.32
CA GLY A 2 -19.06 12.19 -6.76
C GLY A 2 -18.45 10.83 -7.02
N MET A 3 -19.27 9.88 -7.50
CA MET A 3 -18.84 8.57 -7.94
C MET A 3 -18.05 8.70 -9.23
N ILE A 4 -16.82 8.19 -9.25
CA ILE A 4 -16.06 7.97 -10.48
C ILE A 4 -16.25 6.50 -10.86
N ALA A 5 -17.03 6.26 -11.91
CA ALA A 5 -17.20 4.95 -12.51
C ALA A 5 -16.03 4.68 -13.48
N VAL A 6 -15.34 3.56 -13.26
CA VAL A 6 -14.29 3.02 -14.13
C VAL A 6 -14.97 2.33 -15.31
N SER A 7 -14.75 2.84 -16.52
CA SER A 7 -15.23 2.24 -17.77
C SER A 7 -14.11 1.44 -18.43
N VAL A 8 -14.27 0.12 -18.48
CA VAL A 8 -13.38 -0.82 -19.19
C VAL A 8 -13.82 -0.86 -20.65
N ALA A 9 -13.01 -0.33 -21.56
CA ALA A 9 -13.25 -0.41 -23.00
C ALA A 9 -12.53 -1.64 -23.58
N PHE A 10 -13.31 -2.64 -23.99
CA PHE A 10 -12.88 -3.71 -24.88
C PHE A 10 -12.81 -3.17 -26.31
N LEU A 11 -11.62 -3.15 -26.91
CA LEU A 11 -11.46 -2.87 -28.34
C LEU A 11 -11.79 -4.14 -29.15
N SER A 12 -12.92 -4.11 -29.86
CA SER A 12 -13.19 -5.02 -30.99
C SER A 12 -12.50 -4.47 -32.24
N VAL A 13 -11.61 -5.26 -32.84
CA VAL A 13 -11.03 -4.93 -34.15
C VAL A 13 -11.91 -5.55 -35.24
N ALA A 14 -12.41 -4.69 -36.12
CA ALA A 14 -13.25 -5.01 -37.26
C ALA A 14 -12.48 -5.70 -38.39
N LEU A 15 -13.08 -6.74 -38.97
CA LEU A 15 -12.56 -7.51 -40.09
C LEU A 15 -12.86 -6.78 -41.41
N ALA A 16 -11.86 -6.13 -42.01
CA ALA A 16 -11.96 -5.57 -43.36
C ALA A 16 -11.56 -6.63 -44.40
N HIS A 17 -12.50 -7.05 -45.25
CA HIS A 17 -12.25 -7.91 -46.40
C HIS A 17 -11.55 -7.10 -47.51
N ALA A 18 -10.26 -7.33 -47.72
CA ALA A 18 -9.54 -6.87 -48.90
C ALA A 18 -9.37 -8.04 -49.89
N HIS A 19 -9.96 -7.90 -51.07
CA HIS A 19 -9.75 -8.76 -52.23
C HIS A 19 -8.25 -8.74 -52.63
N THR A 20 -7.58 -9.89 -52.60
CA THR A 20 -6.24 -10.06 -53.18
C THR A 20 -6.35 -10.68 -54.59
N PRO A 21 -5.57 -10.19 -55.58
CA PRO A 21 -5.53 -10.78 -56.90
C PRO A 21 -4.78 -12.11 -56.86
N TRP A 22 -5.30 -13.08 -57.61
CA TRP A 22 -4.73 -14.42 -57.78
C TRP A 22 -3.30 -14.35 -58.31
N VAL A 23 -2.33 -14.68 -57.45
CA VAL A 23 -0.96 -15.01 -57.83
C VAL A 23 -0.82 -16.52 -57.80
N VAL A 24 -0.42 -17.10 -58.93
CA VAL A 24 -0.19 -18.55 -59.10
C VAL A 24 1.04 -18.96 -58.27
N PRO A 25 0.99 -20.03 -57.43
CA PRO A 25 2.10 -20.38 -56.55
C PRO A 25 3.24 -21.07 -57.32
N ARG A 26 4.45 -20.52 -57.26
CA ARG A 26 5.68 -21.26 -57.56
C ARG A 26 5.99 -22.16 -56.35
N GLY A 27 5.73 -23.46 -56.50
CA GLY A 27 5.70 -24.46 -55.42
C GLY A 27 7.04 -24.91 -54.84
N GLY A 28 7.93 -23.98 -54.45
CA GLY A 28 9.15 -24.30 -53.69
C GLY A 28 9.22 -23.59 -52.34
N SER A 29 8.85 -22.31 -52.29
CA SER A 29 8.94 -21.49 -51.07
C SER A 29 7.90 -21.83 -50.00
N THR A 30 6.76 -22.40 -50.38
CA THR A 30 5.67 -22.73 -49.46
C THR A 30 6.00 -23.93 -48.57
N GLU A 31 6.69 -24.94 -49.09
CA GLU A 31 7.03 -26.15 -48.32
C GLU A 31 8.16 -25.88 -47.31
N TYR A 32 9.17 -25.10 -47.70
CA TYR A 32 10.24 -24.64 -46.81
C TYR A 32 9.68 -23.78 -45.65
N SER A 33 8.82 -22.81 -45.97
CA SER A 33 8.18 -21.97 -44.95
C SER A 33 7.31 -22.78 -43.98
N ALA A 34 6.59 -23.80 -44.45
CA ALA A 34 5.77 -24.67 -43.60
C ALA A 34 6.61 -25.53 -42.66
N LYS A 35 7.75 -26.04 -43.12
CA LYS A 35 8.70 -26.79 -42.28
C LYS A 35 9.35 -25.88 -41.23
N LEU A 36 9.71 -24.64 -41.59
CA LEU A 36 10.21 -23.65 -40.63
C LEU A 36 9.17 -23.27 -39.57
N GLU A 37 7.91 -23.12 -39.95
CA GLU A 37 6.82 -22.88 -38.99
C GLU A 37 6.65 -24.04 -38.01
N GLN A 38 6.76 -25.28 -38.48
CA GLN A 38 6.71 -26.45 -37.61
C GLN A 38 7.87 -26.48 -36.60
N VAL A 39 9.09 -26.14 -37.05
CA VAL A 39 10.26 -26.04 -36.18
C VAL A 39 10.07 -24.90 -35.17
N LYS A 40 9.64 -23.71 -35.62
CA LYS A 40 9.32 -22.56 -34.77
C LYS A 40 8.31 -22.93 -33.69
N ALA A 41 7.22 -23.60 -34.04
CA ALA A 41 6.20 -24.03 -33.06
C ALA A 41 6.77 -25.01 -32.01
N THR A 42 7.63 -25.94 -32.44
CA THR A 42 8.26 -26.91 -31.53
C THR A 42 9.23 -26.22 -30.56
N VAL A 43 10.02 -25.27 -31.05
CA VAL A 43 10.95 -24.47 -30.24
C VAL A 43 10.17 -23.59 -29.26
N LEU A 44 9.08 -22.97 -29.71
CA LEU A 44 8.22 -22.16 -28.86
C LEU A 44 7.55 -22.98 -27.76
N GLU A 45 7.13 -24.21 -28.03
CA GLU A 45 6.54 -25.10 -27.02
C GLU A 45 7.55 -25.44 -25.92
N LYS A 46 8.81 -25.75 -26.30
CA LYS A 46 9.89 -25.98 -25.33
C LYS A 46 10.17 -24.73 -24.51
N ALA A 47 10.33 -23.58 -25.16
CA ALA A 47 10.58 -22.31 -24.49
C ALA A 47 9.42 -21.89 -23.58
N ALA A 48 8.17 -22.13 -24.00
CA ALA A 48 6.97 -21.87 -23.22
C ALA A 48 6.97 -22.65 -21.91
N SER A 49 7.47 -23.90 -21.88
CA SER A 49 7.58 -24.67 -20.64
C SER A 49 8.54 -24.03 -19.62
N SER A 50 9.66 -23.47 -20.09
CA SER A 50 10.61 -22.73 -19.24
C SER A 50 10.03 -21.39 -18.78
N ILE A 51 9.34 -20.67 -19.67
CA ILE A 51 8.64 -19.42 -19.35
C ILE A 51 7.52 -19.67 -18.33
N ASP A 52 6.79 -20.78 -18.42
CA ASP A 52 5.75 -21.15 -17.47
C ASP A 52 6.32 -21.43 -16.07
N GLY A 53 7.55 -21.97 -15.98
CA GLY A 53 8.29 -22.09 -14.72
C GLY A 53 8.52 -20.73 -14.06
N LEU A 54 9.00 -19.75 -14.83
CA LEU A 54 9.20 -18.37 -14.35
C LEU A 54 7.87 -17.70 -14.00
N LYS A 55 6.84 -17.94 -14.81
CA LYS A 55 5.49 -17.41 -14.60
C LYS A 55 4.90 -17.88 -13.28
N ARG A 56 5.04 -19.17 -12.92
CA ARG A 56 4.55 -19.69 -11.63
C ARG A 56 5.24 -19.01 -10.45
N ALA A 57 6.57 -18.86 -10.50
CA ALA A 57 7.31 -18.17 -9.44
C ALA A 57 6.83 -16.70 -9.28
N ILE A 58 6.72 -15.96 -10.38
CA ILE A 58 6.46 -14.52 -10.34
C ILE A 58 4.96 -14.20 -10.11
N LEU A 59 4.04 -14.97 -10.71
CA LEU A 59 2.60 -14.69 -10.61
C LEU A 59 1.93 -15.45 -9.46
N ASP A 60 2.22 -16.74 -9.31
CA ASP A 60 1.48 -17.58 -8.36
C ASP A 60 2.09 -17.50 -6.97
N GLU A 61 3.42 -17.57 -6.87
CA GLU A 61 4.15 -17.50 -5.59
C GLU A 61 4.44 -16.05 -5.17
N SER A 62 4.30 -15.09 -6.09
CA SER A 62 4.68 -13.69 -5.87
C SER A 62 6.11 -13.53 -5.35
N SER A 63 7.01 -14.41 -5.79
CA SER A 63 8.42 -14.41 -5.39
C SER A 63 9.26 -13.64 -6.40
N VAL A 64 10.29 -12.96 -5.88
CA VAL A 64 11.29 -12.26 -6.70
C VAL A 64 12.24 -13.31 -7.25
N VAL A 65 12.31 -13.43 -8.58
CA VAL A 65 13.27 -14.31 -9.24
C VAL A 65 14.64 -13.62 -9.34
N ASP A 66 15.65 -14.17 -8.68
CA ASP A 66 17.03 -13.70 -8.81
C ASP A 66 17.56 -13.94 -10.23
N ASP A 67 18.34 -12.99 -10.74
CA ASP A 67 18.97 -12.99 -12.07
C ASP A 67 18.00 -13.31 -13.21
N PHE A 68 16.80 -12.73 -13.16
CA PHE A 68 15.78 -12.90 -14.20
C PHE A 68 16.31 -12.50 -15.59
N GLY A 69 17.15 -11.47 -15.68
CA GLY A 69 17.72 -11.00 -16.95
C GLY A 69 18.53 -12.11 -17.65
N SER A 70 19.45 -12.74 -16.91
CA SER A 70 20.28 -13.84 -17.41
C SER A 70 19.45 -15.09 -17.76
N LYS A 71 18.39 -15.37 -16.99
CA LYS A 71 17.48 -16.50 -17.28
C LYS A 71 16.65 -16.26 -18.54
N ALA A 72 16.13 -15.04 -18.71
CA ALA A 72 15.41 -14.65 -19.91
C ALA A 72 16.33 -14.72 -21.14
N ASP A 73 17.57 -14.26 -21.01
CA ASP A 73 18.56 -14.33 -22.09
C ASP A 73 18.92 -15.78 -22.46
N SER A 74 19.16 -16.62 -21.46
CA SER A 74 19.41 -18.05 -21.68
C SER A 74 18.26 -18.75 -22.41
N ILE A 75 17.00 -18.38 -22.14
CA ILE A 75 15.84 -18.95 -22.84
C ILE A 75 15.85 -18.51 -24.32
N CYS A 76 16.11 -17.24 -24.59
CA CYS A 76 16.20 -16.73 -25.96
C CYS A 76 17.35 -17.37 -26.74
N ILE A 77 18.55 -17.45 -26.15
CA ILE A 77 19.72 -18.07 -26.78
C ILE A 77 19.47 -19.55 -27.08
N GLN A 78 18.96 -20.31 -26.11
CA GLN A 78 18.65 -21.73 -26.31
C GLN A 78 17.60 -21.94 -27.40
N ALA A 79 16.56 -21.08 -27.45
CA ALA A 79 15.54 -21.17 -28.48
C ALA A 79 16.11 -20.86 -29.88
N LEU A 80 17.00 -19.86 -29.99
CA LEU A 80 17.67 -19.52 -31.24
C LEU A 80 18.64 -20.62 -31.69
N GLU A 81 19.40 -21.22 -30.78
CA GLU A 81 20.28 -22.36 -31.06
C GLU A 81 19.49 -23.61 -31.50
N ASP A 82 18.39 -23.93 -30.81
CA ASP A 82 17.50 -25.03 -31.17
C ASP A 82 16.87 -24.79 -32.55
N PHE A 83 16.48 -23.55 -32.85
CA PHE A 83 15.94 -23.17 -34.16
C PHE A 83 17.00 -23.29 -35.25
N ALA A 84 18.22 -22.78 -35.03
CA ALA A 84 19.32 -22.88 -35.99
C ALA A 84 19.73 -24.33 -36.27
N THR A 85 19.74 -25.19 -35.25
CA THR A 85 20.10 -26.62 -35.39
C THR A 85 19.01 -27.44 -36.07
N SER A 86 17.74 -27.09 -35.84
CA SER A 86 16.58 -27.83 -36.36
C SER A 86 16.06 -27.28 -37.69
N ALA A 87 16.56 -26.13 -38.14
CA ALA A 87 16.14 -25.52 -39.39
C ALA A 87 16.58 -26.34 -40.61
N PRO A 88 15.69 -26.54 -41.61
CA PRO A 88 16.07 -27.14 -42.87
C PRO A 88 17.09 -26.25 -43.60
N GLN A 89 18.17 -26.86 -44.10
CA GLN A 89 19.13 -26.19 -44.99
C GLN A 89 18.56 -26.13 -46.42
N ASP A 90 18.55 -24.93 -47.00
CA ASP A 90 18.21 -24.70 -48.41
C ASP A 90 19.10 -23.56 -48.94
N ASP A 91 19.82 -23.80 -50.03
CA ASP A 91 20.87 -22.90 -50.56
C ASP A 91 20.30 -21.74 -51.42
N GLY A 92 18.97 -21.56 -51.43
CA GLY A 92 18.29 -20.53 -52.18
C GLY A 92 18.29 -19.17 -51.48
N SER A 93 18.65 -18.09 -52.19
CA SER A 93 18.63 -16.72 -51.64
C SER A 93 17.25 -16.29 -51.11
N SER A 94 16.16 -16.78 -51.71
CA SER A 94 14.79 -16.55 -51.22
C SER A 94 14.47 -17.28 -49.93
N SER A 95 15.17 -18.39 -49.63
CA SER A 95 14.97 -19.19 -48.43
C SER A 95 15.65 -18.54 -47.23
N GLN A 96 16.74 -17.79 -47.46
CA GLN A 96 17.41 -17.00 -46.44
C GLN A 96 16.58 -15.79 -45.97
N GLU A 97 15.94 -15.03 -46.87
CA GLU A 97 15.02 -13.94 -46.49
C GLU A 97 13.82 -14.46 -45.66
N VAL A 98 13.30 -15.64 -45.99
CA VAL A 98 12.22 -16.28 -45.24
C VAL A 98 12.70 -16.77 -43.87
N TYR A 99 13.93 -17.29 -43.79
CA TYR A 99 14.56 -17.69 -42.53
C TYR A 99 14.76 -16.50 -41.59
N ASP A 100 15.36 -15.41 -42.08
CA ASP A 100 15.64 -14.20 -41.29
C ASP A 100 14.34 -13.60 -40.72
N LYS A 101 13.30 -13.52 -41.55
CA LYS A 101 11.98 -13.06 -41.10
C LYS A 101 11.38 -13.97 -40.04
N LYS A 102 11.55 -15.29 -40.14
CA LYS A 102 11.04 -16.25 -39.15
C LYS A 102 11.82 -16.18 -37.84
N LEU A 103 13.11 -15.87 -37.90
CA LEU A 103 13.95 -15.60 -36.74
C LEU A 103 13.44 -14.37 -35.97
N GLU A 104 13.20 -13.25 -36.66
CA GLU A 104 12.63 -12.04 -36.04
C GLU A 104 11.27 -12.31 -35.40
N GLU A 105 10.40 -13.06 -36.08
CA GLU A 105 9.09 -13.44 -35.53
C GLU A 105 9.22 -14.37 -34.31
N LEU A 106 10.22 -15.25 -34.28
CA LEU A 106 10.49 -16.13 -33.14
C LEU A 106 10.95 -15.30 -31.94
N GLU A 107 11.92 -14.40 -32.12
CA GLU A 107 12.39 -13.49 -31.07
C GLU A 107 11.25 -12.64 -30.52
N ALA A 108 10.43 -12.03 -31.39
CA ALA A 108 9.29 -11.22 -30.97
C ALA A 108 8.26 -12.03 -30.17
N SER A 109 8.05 -13.31 -30.52
CA SER A 109 7.12 -14.19 -29.80
C SER A 109 7.64 -14.67 -28.45
N LEU A 110 8.97 -14.70 -28.25
CA LEU A 110 9.60 -15.01 -26.97
C LEU A 110 9.72 -13.77 -26.07
N ASP A 111 10.06 -12.61 -26.65
CA ASP A 111 10.26 -11.38 -25.90
C ASP A 111 8.96 -10.87 -25.28
N ALA A 112 7.83 -10.96 -25.99
CA ALA A 112 6.52 -10.49 -25.51
C ALA A 112 6.08 -11.09 -24.14
N PRO A 113 6.04 -12.42 -23.94
CA PRO A 113 5.70 -12.99 -22.63
C PRO A 113 6.77 -12.71 -21.57
N LEU A 114 8.05 -12.69 -21.93
CA LEU A 114 9.13 -12.38 -21.00
C LEU A 114 9.06 -10.92 -20.51
N GLN A 115 8.69 -9.97 -21.37
CA GLN A 115 8.48 -8.57 -21.02
C GLN A 115 7.34 -8.40 -20.01
N VAL A 116 6.25 -9.16 -20.16
CA VAL A 116 5.14 -9.14 -19.19
C VAL A 116 5.61 -9.62 -17.81
N LEU A 117 6.41 -10.68 -17.77
CA LEU A 117 7.01 -11.18 -16.53
C LEU A 117 7.98 -10.17 -15.91
N TYR A 118 8.78 -9.49 -16.73
CA TYR A 118 9.68 -8.42 -16.30
C TYR A 118 8.93 -7.28 -15.63
N LEU A 119 7.85 -6.76 -16.24
CA LEU A 119 7.04 -5.69 -15.64
C LEU A 119 6.42 -6.13 -14.30
N ARG A 120 6.02 -7.40 -14.20
CA ARG A 120 5.50 -7.94 -12.95
C ARG A 120 6.59 -8.05 -11.88
N GLN A 121 7.77 -8.53 -12.24
CA GLN A 121 8.94 -8.60 -11.39
C GLN A 121 9.31 -7.20 -10.85
N LEU A 122 9.32 -6.17 -11.70
CA LEU A 122 9.55 -4.79 -11.28
C LEU A 122 8.54 -4.31 -10.24
N THR A 123 7.27 -4.71 -10.37
CA THR A 123 6.24 -4.38 -9.38
C THR A 123 6.52 -5.04 -8.02
N LEU A 124 7.00 -6.29 -8.01
CA LEU A 124 7.37 -7.00 -6.78
C LEU A 124 8.60 -6.37 -6.12
N LEU A 125 9.64 -6.07 -6.91
CA LEU A 125 10.84 -5.37 -6.44
C LEU A 125 10.51 -4.01 -5.83
N ARG A 126 9.57 -3.26 -6.43
CA ARG A 126 9.09 -2.01 -5.86
C ARG A 126 8.40 -2.22 -4.51
N GLN A 127 7.57 -3.25 -4.39
CA GLN A 127 6.88 -3.55 -3.12
C GLN A 127 7.89 -3.89 -2.02
N GLU A 128 8.90 -4.71 -2.34
CA GLU A 128 9.97 -5.05 -1.41
C GLU A 128 10.78 -3.81 -0.99
N ALA A 129 11.16 -2.95 -1.93
CA ALA A 129 11.87 -1.70 -1.64
C ALA A 129 11.04 -0.76 -0.76
N LEU A 130 9.72 -0.65 -1.00
CA LEU A 130 8.81 0.14 -0.16
C LEU A 130 8.64 -0.45 1.24
N GLU A 131 8.60 -1.76 1.38
CA GLU A 131 8.53 -2.42 2.69
C GLU A 131 9.80 -2.18 3.50
N ARG A 132 10.96 -2.28 2.88
CA ARG A 132 12.26 -1.95 3.49
C ARG A 132 12.36 -0.47 3.85
N TYR A 133 11.87 0.43 3.00
CA TYR A 133 11.78 1.86 3.35
C TYR A 133 10.89 2.08 4.59
N ARG A 134 9.72 1.44 4.65
CA ARG A 134 8.79 1.55 5.79
C ARG A 134 9.36 0.97 7.08
N SER A 135 10.15 -0.10 7.01
CA SER A 135 10.82 -0.64 8.21
C SER A 135 11.93 0.30 8.66
N ALA A 136 12.78 0.78 7.76
CA ALA A 136 13.83 1.74 8.05
C ALA A 136 13.30 3.07 8.64
N SER A 137 12.16 3.56 8.13
CA SER A 137 11.54 4.80 8.62
C SER A 137 10.94 4.67 10.01
N LYS A 138 10.54 3.46 10.44
CA LYS A 138 9.96 3.21 11.77
C LYS A 138 11.03 3.14 12.86
N THR A 139 12.19 2.56 12.55
CA THR A 139 13.23 2.30 13.57
C THR A 139 14.01 3.58 13.95
N SER A 140 13.77 4.72 13.31
CA SER A 140 14.50 6.00 13.52
C SER A 140 16.03 5.89 13.40
N GLU A 141 16.57 4.77 12.90
CA GLU A 141 18.02 4.54 12.80
C GLU A 141 18.65 5.35 11.67
N MET A 142 17.86 5.76 10.67
CA MET A 142 18.32 6.48 9.49
C MET A 142 17.44 7.71 9.25
N SER A 143 18.03 8.79 8.73
CA SER A 143 17.24 9.92 8.24
C SER A 143 16.37 9.48 7.06
N GLU A 144 15.19 10.10 6.91
CA GLU A 144 14.24 9.76 5.83
C GLU A 144 14.90 9.80 4.45
N HIS A 145 15.74 10.80 4.20
CA HIS A 145 16.50 10.92 2.95
C HIS A 145 17.49 9.76 2.74
N ALA A 146 18.19 9.32 3.79
CA ALA A 146 19.11 8.19 3.69
C ALA A 146 18.36 6.87 3.46
N ALA A 147 17.18 6.71 4.05
CA ALA A 147 16.31 5.55 3.83
C ALA A 147 15.81 5.49 2.37
N ILE A 148 15.40 6.63 1.80
CA ILE A 148 14.99 6.76 0.39
C ILE A 148 16.11 6.33 -0.55
N MET A 149 17.32 6.89 -0.37
CA MET A 149 18.47 6.57 -1.22
C MET A 149 18.87 5.10 -1.15
N THR A 150 18.78 4.50 0.04
CA THR A 150 19.11 3.07 0.22
C THR A 150 18.11 2.17 -0.50
N ALA A 151 16.81 2.46 -0.35
CA ALA A 151 15.74 1.71 -1.01
C ALA A 151 15.82 1.86 -2.54
N GLU A 152 16.06 3.07 -3.04
CA GLU A 152 16.22 3.33 -4.48
C GLU A 152 17.42 2.58 -5.07
N ARG A 153 18.58 2.62 -4.40
CA ARG A 153 19.79 1.93 -4.85
C ARG A 153 19.55 0.43 -4.95
N GLN A 154 18.92 -0.15 -3.94
CA GLN A 154 18.61 -1.57 -3.95
C GLN A 154 17.66 -1.94 -5.10
N PHE A 155 16.58 -1.17 -5.28
CA PHE A 155 15.67 -1.37 -6.39
C PHE A 155 16.40 -1.30 -7.74
N ALA A 156 17.25 -0.28 -7.95
CA ALA A 156 18.01 -0.12 -9.18
C ALA A 156 18.94 -1.32 -9.45
N GLN A 157 19.65 -1.80 -8.43
CA GLN A 157 20.54 -2.96 -8.55
C GLN A 157 19.77 -4.24 -8.92
N GLN A 158 18.64 -4.50 -8.26
CA GLN A 158 17.82 -5.69 -8.54
C GLN A 158 17.09 -5.60 -9.88
N ALA A 159 16.65 -4.39 -10.27
CA ALA A 159 16.02 -4.14 -11.56
C ALA A 159 17.03 -4.29 -12.72
N GLU A 160 18.27 -3.82 -12.54
CA GLU A 160 19.36 -4.00 -13.50
C GLU A 160 19.68 -5.49 -13.70
N ALA A 161 19.83 -6.26 -12.62
CA ALA A 161 20.01 -7.71 -12.69
C ALA A 161 18.81 -8.46 -13.32
N SER A 162 17.62 -7.86 -13.28
CA SER A 162 16.41 -8.40 -13.92
C SER A 162 16.27 -7.97 -15.38
N THR A 163 17.06 -7.02 -15.87
CA THR A 163 16.95 -6.51 -17.24
C THR A 163 17.79 -7.37 -18.17
N ARG A 164 17.22 -7.77 -19.32
CA ARG A 164 17.93 -8.55 -20.33
C ARG A 164 18.90 -7.66 -21.11
N GLU A 165 20.14 -8.10 -21.27
CA GLU A 165 21.14 -7.41 -22.09
C GLU A 165 20.69 -7.37 -23.56
N GLY A 166 20.74 -6.20 -24.19
CA GLY A 166 20.33 -6.01 -25.59
C GLY A 166 18.82 -5.90 -25.85
N SER A 167 17.98 -5.92 -24.80
CA SER A 167 16.54 -5.65 -24.93
C SER A 167 16.20 -4.16 -24.82
N THR A 168 15.01 -3.77 -25.28
CA THR A 168 14.44 -2.42 -25.13
C THR A 168 13.72 -2.22 -23.80
N TRP A 169 13.90 -3.13 -22.85
CA TRP A 169 13.24 -3.07 -21.55
C TRP A 169 13.87 -1.99 -20.67
N ASP A 170 13.02 -1.20 -20.01
CA ASP A 170 13.43 -0.08 -19.17
C ASP A 170 12.66 -0.10 -17.84
N PHE A 171 13.35 0.26 -16.76
CA PHE A 171 12.82 0.39 -15.41
C PHE A 171 12.76 1.85 -14.92
N SER A 172 13.14 2.83 -15.75
CA SER A 172 13.19 4.25 -15.40
C SER A 172 11.84 4.80 -14.90
N ALA A 173 10.74 4.38 -15.53
CA ALA A 173 9.39 4.76 -15.14
C ALA A 173 9.05 4.24 -13.72
N GLU A 174 9.35 2.98 -13.45
CA GLU A 174 9.07 2.34 -12.16
C GLU A 174 9.94 2.93 -11.04
N ARG A 175 11.22 3.23 -11.35
CA ARG A 175 12.13 3.93 -10.43
C ARG A 175 11.60 5.31 -10.06
N SER A 176 11.19 6.09 -11.06
CA SER A 176 10.65 7.44 -10.85
C SER A 176 9.38 7.39 -10.01
N TYR A 177 8.53 6.39 -10.27
CA TYR A 177 7.33 6.16 -9.48
C TYR A 177 7.66 5.79 -8.02
N LEU A 178 8.58 4.85 -7.79
CA LEU A 178 9.04 4.47 -6.45
C LEU A 178 9.52 5.68 -5.64
N VAL A 179 10.40 6.51 -6.22
CA VAL A 179 10.92 7.73 -5.57
C VAL A 179 9.78 8.70 -5.24
N SER A 180 8.84 8.90 -6.16
CA SER A 180 7.68 9.76 -5.93
C SER A 180 6.81 9.27 -4.77
N VAL A 181 6.57 7.95 -4.66
CA VAL A 181 5.77 7.36 -3.59
C VAL A 181 6.48 7.53 -2.25
N MET A 182 7.79 7.30 -2.18
CA MET A 182 8.55 7.47 -0.93
C MET A 182 8.57 8.93 -0.46
N ASN A 183 8.72 9.89 -1.38
CA ASN A 183 8.65 11.32 -1.05
C ASN A 183 7.26 11.72 -0.52
N ASN A 184 6.18 11.26 -1.15
CA ASN A 184 4.82 11.49 -0.67
C ASN A 184 4.60 10.91 0.74
N ILE A 185 5.16 9.73 1.03
CA ILE A 185 5.10 9.12 2.36
C ILE A 185 5.85 9.99 3.37
N ALA A 186 7.07 10.44 3.05
CA ALA A 186 7.86 11.31 3.91
C ALA A 186 7.14 12.64 4.20
N GLU A 187 6.57 13.29 3.19
CA GLU A 187 5.79 14.51 3.34
C GLU A 187 4.55 14.30 4.23
N SER A 188 3.83 13.19 4.03
CA SER A 188 2.67 12.84 4.86
C SER A 188 3.04 12.57 6.32
N SER A 189 4.18 11.90 6.55
CA SER A 189 4.74 11.64 7.89
C SER A 189 5.05 12.95 8.60
N LYS A 190 5.75 13.85 7.91
CA LYS A 190 6.10 15.18 8.43
C LYS A 190 4.87 16.02 8.77
N ALA A 191 3.84 16.02 7.91
CA ALA A 191 2.59 16.72 8.16
C ALA A 191 1.83 16.13 9.38
N SER A 192 1.83 14.81 9.54
CA SER A 192 1.24 14.17 10.71
C SER A 192 1.98 14.54 12.00
N GLN A 193 3.31 14.56 11.98
CA GLN A 193 4.12 14.97 13.13
C GLN A 193 3.90 16.44 13.48
N SER A 194 3.85 17.34 12.51
CA SER A 194 3.58 18.76 12.78
C SER A 194 2.21 18.98 13.39
N ASN A 195 1.18 18.28 12.89
CA ASN A 195 -0.17 18.33 13.46
C ASN A 195 -0.17 17.82 14.90
N GLN A 196 0.53 16.72 15.18
CA GLN A 196 0.63 16.16 16.54
C GLN A 196 1.35 17.13 17.49
N LEU A 197 2.39 17.82 17.02
CA LEU A 197 3.08 18.86 17.80
C LEU A 197 2.17 20.06 18.06
N GLU A 198 1.42 20.53 17.06
CA GLU A 198 0.46 21.63 17.22
C GLU A 198 -0.66 21.25 18.22
N TRP A 199 -1.20 20.04 18.12
CA TRP A 199 -2.16 19.50 19.08
C TRP A 199 -1.57 19.40 20.49
N SER A 200 -0.32 18.93 20.63
CA SER A 200 0.39 18.86 21.91
C SER A 200 0.60 20.26 22.52
N GLN A 201 1.00 21.25 21.73
CA GLN A 201 1.18 22.63 22.18
C GLN A 201 -0.14 23.27 22.63
N LYS A 202 -1.21 23.08 21.85
CA LYS A 202 -2.57 23.53 22.21
C LYS A 202 -3.05 22.84 23.49
N HIS A 203 -2.79 21.55 23.64
CA HIS A 203 -3.14 20.79 24.83
C HIS A 203 -2.37 21.28 26.07
N GLN A 204 -1.06 21.52 25.96
CA GLN A 204 -0.25 22.10 27.04
C GLN A 204 -0.75 23.49 27.44
N THR A 205 -1.10 24.33 26.47
CA THR A 205 -1.64 25.68 26.73
C THR A 205 -2.99 25.60 27.44
N ALA A 206 -3.90 24.73 27.00
CA ALA A 206 -5.19 24.52 27.64
C ALA A 206 -5.03 24.06 29.11
N MET A 207 -4.11 23.12 29.37
CA MET A 207 -3.82 22.66 30.73
C MET A 207 -3.26 23.76 31.63
N GLN A 208 -2.40 24.64 31.08
CA GLN A 208 -1.87 25.78 31.83
C GLN A 208 -2.98 26.77 32.24
N VAL A 209 -3.93 27.06 31.34
CA VAL A 209 -5.09 27.91 31.65
C VAL A 209 -5.97 27.27 32.72
N LEU A 210 -6.20 25.95 32.66
CA LEU A 210 -6.98 25.24 33.68
C LEU A 210 -6.32 25.28 35.07
N GLN A 211 -4.99 25.13 35.15
CA GLN A 211 -4.26 25.28 36.41
C GLN A 211 -4.35 26.70 36.97
N GLN A 212 -4.25 27.72 36.11
CA GLN A 212 -4.42 29.11 36.52
C GLN A 212 -5.83 29.37 37.08
N GLN A 213 -6.87 28.82 36.43
CA GLN A 213 -8.24 28.92 36.92
C GLN A 213 -8.43 28.26 38.28
N GLN A 214 -7.82 27.10 38.55
CA GLN A 214 -7.86 26.48 39.88
C GLN A 214 -7.24 27.38 40.96
N GLN A 215 -6.12 28.04 40.66
CA GLN A 215 -5.48 28.96 41.61
C GLN A 215 -6.34 30.21 41.88
N MET A 216 -6.93 30.80 40.84
CA MET A 216 -7.85 31.92 40.99
C MET A 216 -9.11 31.53 41.77
N ILE A 217 -9.62 30.33 41.55
CA ILE A 217 -10.77 29.75 42.28
C ILE A 217 -10.45 29.65 43.78
N GLN A 218 -9.25 29.23 44.16
CA GLN A 218 -8.81 29.18 45.57
C GLN A 218 -8.64 30.58 46.18
N GLN A 219 -8.08 31.55 45.45
CA GLN A 219 -7.97 32.93 45.95
C GLN A 219 -9.33 33.59 46.17
N LEU A 220 -10.26 33.42 45.22
CA LEU A 220 -11.63 33.87 45.37
C LEU A 220 -12.33 33.16 46.55
N GLN A 221 -12.03 31.88 46.81
CA GLN A 221 -12.58 31.17 47.97
C GLN A 221 -12.11 31.80 49.30
N MET A 222 -10.87 32.31 49.38
CA MET A 222 -10.41 33.06 50.56
C MET A 222 -11.05 34.46 50.69
N GLN A 223 -11.39 35.14 49.59
CA GLN A 223 -12.09 36.43 49.63
C GLN A 223 -13.60 36.29 49.93
N LEU A 224 -14.23 35.20 49.50
CA LEU A 224 -15.65 34.92 49.73
C LEU A 224 -15.96 34.38 51.15
N TYR A 225 -14.94 34.09 51.97
CA TYR A 225 -15.11 33.76 53.40
C TYR A 225 -15.64 34.93 54.25
N GLY A 226 -15.82 36.13 53.66
CA GLY A 226 -16.50 37.25 54.31
C GLY A 226 -18.02 37.30 54.09
N GLN A 227 -18.58 36.66 53.06
CA GLN A 227 -19.99 36.86 52.71
C GLN A 227 -20.53 35.89 51.63
N THR A 228 -20.98 34.67 51.97
CA THR A 228 -21.90 33.93 51.05
C THR A 228 -22.93 33.05 51.77
N SER A 229 -24.11 32.98 51.14
CA SER A 229 -25.36 32.37 51.59
C SER A 229 -25.30 30.83 51.69
N PRO A 230 -25.97 30.19 52.68
CA PRO A 230 -25.80 28.78 53.06
C PRO A 230 -26.58 27.78 52.18
N TRP A 231 -26.74 28.03 50.88
CA TRP A 231 -27.47 27.13 49.98
C TRP A 231 -26.51 26.24 49.19
N ASN A 232 -26.55 24.94 49.49
CA ASN A 232 -25.83 23.88 48.75
C ASN A 232 -26.86 22.95 48.09
N VAL A 233 -26.78 22.80 46.76
CA VAL A 233 -27.70 21.95 45.98
C VAL A 233 -26.89 21.03 45.07
N GLY A 234 -27.07 19.72 45.19
CA GLY A 234 -26.42 18.72 44.33
C GLY A 234 -27.44 17.87 43.55
N LEU A 235 -27.12 17.58 42.30
CA LEU A 235 -27.87 16.70 41.41
C LEU A 235 -26.88 15.70 40.78
N ALA A 236 -27.09 14.40 40.97
CA ALA A 236 -26.34 13.36 40.28
C ALA A 236 -27.29 12.46 39.49
N TYR A 237 -26.98 12.23 38.23
CA TYR A 237 -27.75 11.38 37.32
C TYR A 237 -26.80 10.42 36.57
N ARG A 238 -27.10 9.12 36.69
CA ARG A 238 -26.40 8.06 35.94
C ARG A 238 -27.33 7.56 34.85
N ILE A 239 -26.85 7.60 33.62
CA ILE A 239 -27.61 7.09 32.48
C ILE A 239 -27.50 5.55 32.50
N PRO A 240 -28.62 4.82 32.53
CA PRO A 240 -28.59 3.35 32.47
C PRO A 240 -27.94 2.87 31.16
N ASP A 241 -27.23 1.74 31.24
CA ASP A 241 -26.48 1.11 30.12
C ASP A 241 -25.30 1.93 29.54
N THR A 242 -24.80 2.95 30.26
CA THR A 242 -23.59 3.67 29.85
C THR A 242 -22.65 3.95 31.03
N ASN A 243 -21.35 4.06 30.74
CA ASN A 243 -20.30 4.39 31.72
C ASN A 243 -20.28 5.89 32.12
N PHE A 244 -21.31 6.66 31.74
CA PHE A 244 -21.38 8.10 31.96
C PHE A 244 -22.11 8.45 33.26
N ASN A 245 -21.41 9.16 34.14
CA ASN A 245 -22.00 9.81 35.31
C ASN A 245 -22.03 11.31 35.10
N LEU A 246 -23.19 11.92 35.30
CA LEU A 246 -23.38 13.36 35.27
C LEU A 246 -23.68 13.85 36.69
N GLN A 247 -22.80 14.68 37.24
CA GLN A 247 -23.02 15.30 38.55
C GLN A 247 -22.91 16.82 38.44
N GLY A 248 -23.94 17.52 38.87
CA GLY A 248 -24.00 18.96 39.02
C GLY A 248 -24.05 19.32 40.50
N SER A 249 -23.16 20.18 40.98
CA SER A 249 -23.25 20.75 42.32
C SER A 249 -23.22 22.27 42.25
N TYR A 250 -24.08 22.90 43.03
CA TYR A 250 -24.12 24.34 43.22
C TYR A 250 -23.84 24.63 44.69
N GLN A 251 -22.67 25.19 44.96
CA GLN A 251 -22.18 25.45 46.31
C GLN A 251 -21.48 26.81 46.33
N GLN A 252 -21.85 27.65 47.30
CA GLN A 252 -21.24 28.97 47.53
C GLN A 252 -21.11 29.82 46.25
N GLY A 253 -22.18 29.88 45.45
CA GLY A 253 -22.23 30.71 44.24
C GLY A 253 -21.48 30.16 43.03
N ARG A 254 -20.98 28.91 43.08
CA ARG A 254 -20.32 28.25 41.94
C ARG A 254 -21.09 27.00 41.51
N ALA A 255 -21.39 26.93 40.21
CA ALA A 255 -21.91 25.75 39.56
C ALA A 255 -20.74 24.89 39.07
N ASN A 256 -20.64 23.66 39.54
CA ASN A 256 -19.73 22.64 39.03
C ASN A 256 -20.55 21.57 38.32
N VAL A 257 -20.23 21.30 37.06
CA VAL A 257 -20.78 20.17 36.31
C VAL A 257 -19.62 19.26 35.98
N GLN A 258 -19.62 18.05 36.54
CA GLN A 258 -18.63 17.03 36.27
C GLN A 258 -19.29 15.89 35.52
N LEU A 259 -18.69 15.55 34.38
CA LEU A 259 -19.01 14.36 33.62
C LEU A 259 -17.85 13.39 33.82
N SER A 260 -18.07 12.26 34.48
CA SER A 260 -17.04 11.24 34.67
C SER A 260 -17.40 9.96 33.93
N CYS A 261 -16.38 9.35 33.32
CA CYS A 261 -16.45 8.04 32.71
C CYS A 261 -15.52 7.13 33.49
N VAL A 262 -16.08 6.24 34.31
CA VAL A 262 -15.31 5.22 35.04
C VAL A 262 -15.64 3.88 34.39
N PRO A 263 -14.66 3.17 33.81
CA PRO A 263 -14.87 1.85 33.24
C PRO A 263 -15.30 0.84 34.31
N ASP A 264 -16.34 0.06 34.03
CA ASP A 264 -16.93 -0.92 34.96
C ASP A 264 -15.97 -2.05 35.39
N ASP A 265 -14.80 -2.21 34.75
CA ASP A 265 -13.82 -3.27 35.07
C ASP A 265 -13.02 -3.08 36.37
N TYR A 266 -13.11 -1.92 37.04
CA TYR A 266 -12.41 -1.65 38.31
C TYR A 266 -13.34 -1.49 39.54
N ALA A 267 -14.62 -1.84 39.40
CA ALA A 267 -15.61 -1.73 40.48
C ALA A 267 -15.28 -2.48 41.79
N PRO A 268 -14.51 -3.61 41.85
CA PRO A 268 -14.25 -4.29 43.12
C PRO A 268 -13.10 -3.69 43.94
N MET A 269 -12.29 -2.77 43.40
CA MET A 269 -11.04 -2.33 44.03
C MET A 269 -11.16 -1.04 44.86
N LEU A 270 -12.36 -0.47 45.01
CA LEU A 270 -12.59 0.79 45.74
C LEU A 270 -13.11 0.61 47.17
N GLY A 271 -12.87 -0.57 47.77
CA GLY A 271 -13.14 -0.82 49.19
C GLY A 271 -14.60 -0.64 49.60
N PRO A 272 -14.92 -0.65 50.91
CA PRO A 272 -16.29 -0.55 51.42
C PRO A 272 -17.01 0.79 51.17
N ASN A 273 -16.30 1.78 50.61
CA ASN A 273 -16.87 3.04 50.11
C ASN A 273 -17.00 3.05 48.57
N GLY A 274 -16.66 1.94 47.92
CA GLY A 274 -16.86 1.69 46.50
C GLY A 274 -18.31 1.33 46.26
N PHE A 275 -18.96 2.16 45.44
CA PHE A 275 -20.30 2.04 44.90
C PHE A 275 -20.90 0.65 45.05
N THR A 276 -21.94 0.57 45.88
CA THR A 276 -22.75 -0.63 46.10
C THR A 276 -23.04 -1.34 44.78
N GLN A 277 -22.53 -2.56 44.67
CA GLN A 277 -22.91 -3.52 43.65
C GLN A 277 -24.44 -3.64 43.65
N GLY A 278 -25.08 -3.25 42.55
CA GLY A 278 -26.47 -3.55 42.24
C GLY A 278 -27.51 -2.98 43.20
N VAL A 279 -28.15 -1.87 42.81
CA VAL A 279 -29.46 -1.50 43.36
C VAL A 279 -30.34 -0.97 42.23
N GLY A 280 -31.54 -1.55 42.12
CA GLY A 280 -32.48 -1.46 40.99
C GLY A 280 -33.02 -0.07 40.65
N PRO A 281 -34.04 0.01 39.76
CA PRO A 281 -34.42 1.24 39.08
C PRO A 281 -35.12 2.20 40.05
N GLY A 282 -34.35 3.08 40.70
CA GLY A 282 -34.94 4.04 41.64
C GLY A 282 -34.00 4.87 42.51
N ASN A 283 -32.70 4.97 42.23
CA ASN A 283 -31.79 5.78 43.06
C ASN A 283 -31.50 7.16 42.44
N LEU A 284 -32.44 8.08 42.64
CA LEU A 284 -32.20 9.52 42.61
C LEU A 284 -31.76 9.96 44.01
N GLY A 285 -30.45 10.22 44.17
CA GLY A 285 -29.92 10.83 45.38
C GLY A 285 -30.02 12.35 45.29
N LEU A 286 -30.98 12.93 46.00
CA LEU A 286 -31.11 14.38 46.14
C LEU A 286 -30.64 14.73 47.55
N SER A 287 -29.44 15.30 47.69
CA SER A 287 -28.89 15.72 48.97
C SER A 287 -29.06 17.24 49.14
N LEU A 288 -29.89 17.61 50.11
CA LEU A 288 -30.02 18.97 50.62
C LEU A 288 -29.37 18.98 52.00
N ASN A 289 -28.20 19.63 52.10
CA ASN A 289 -27.57 19.86 53.39
C ASN A 289 -27.74 21.33 53.77
N LEU A 290 -28.56 21.57 54.79
CA LEU A 290 -28.92 22.89 55.28
C LEU A 290 -28.19 23.10 56.61
N SER A 291 -27.13 23.89 56.62
CA SER A 291 -26.52 24.37 57.86
C SER A 291 -27.15 25.71 58.21
N ILE A 292 -27.96 25.74 59.26
CA ILE A 292 -28.37 27.00 59.92
C ILE A 292 -27.19 27.49 60.76
#